data_AF-A0A642UK02-F1
#
_entry.id   AF-A0A642UK02-F1
#
_cell.length_a   1.000
_cell.length_b   1.000
_cell.length_c   1.000
_cell.angle_alpha   90.00
_cell.angle_beta   90.00
_cell.angle_gamma   90.00
#
_symmetry.space_group_name_H-M   'P 1'
#
loop_
_entity.id
_entity.type
_entity.pdbx_description
1 polymer ?
#
loop_
_entity_poly.entity_id
_entity_poly.type
_entity_poly.pdbx_seq_one_letter_code
_entity_poly.pdbx_strand_id
1 'polypeptide(L)'
;MYDTKARQLLRMLADRAGIVSITQVPMIILFGGRNNFLIWLTGWPIEVFNVYHRWISRGILVLLLVHAISFSLSFTLAGSYNTVWSKPYWIFGITAFSSGAIIFFQSLRVLRQRNYEVFLAAHIALATVFIGAAWNHLKDLGELEYLYAAVAVWGTDRIARIIRIIWSGSPCRAQMVAYEDGVFKVLIDYSKRWKISPGTYLFVSFLSRESFWQFHPFSAVAPLDDKGTLTLYAKAKDGLTRDLYLNLCRQQGHRKNCRVLLEGPYGCQHALYRYEEVFIIAGGVGITGVYNYAEDMRKNPQRDHSVQLIWVIPDERPLEWFGEQIDYLSCAEQFQITVYITGTGNSNIQTEKPTIAGQYRKMRGKPDVDSFVRRCIVNASGKLAVLSCGPGSMNDQVRRAVAENIQSASSRVDYFEESFSW
;
A
#
# COMPACT_ATOMS: atom_id res chain seq x y z
N MET A 1 52.01 -11.09 4.11
CA MET A 1 51.98 -10.10 5.21
C MET A 1 51.76 -8.73 4.59
N TYR A 2 51.00 -7.84 5.24
CA TYR A 2 50.80 -6.47 4.75
C TYR A 2 51.97 -5.58 5.15
N ASP A 3 52.39 -4.68 4.26
CA ASP A 3 53.58 -3.83 4.47
C ASP A 3 53.38 -2.80 5.60
N THR A 4 52.13 -2.42 5.90
CA THR A 4 51.81 -1.47 6.96
C THR A 4 50.53 -1.85 7.72
N LYS A 5 50.47 -1.50 9.01
CA LYS A 5 49.27 -1.65 9.85
C LYS A 5 48.06 -0.91 9.26
N ALA A 6 48.28 0.28 8.70
CA ALA A 6 47.22 1.06 8.06
C ALA A 6 46.57 0.31 6.89
N ARG A 7 47.40 -0.29 6.01
CA ARG A 7 46.93 -1.10 4.88
C ARG A 7 46.15 -2.33 5.35
N GLN A 8 46.62 -3.00 6.40
CA GLN A 8 45.91 -4.14 6.98
C GLN A 8 44.52 -3.76 7.50
N LEU A 9 44.42 -2.66 8.25
CA LEU A 9 43.15 -2.18 8.80
C LEU A 9 42.17 -1.76 7.70
N LEU A 10 42.65 -1.02 6.69
CA LEU A 10 41.84 -0.63 5.53
C LEU A 10 41.28 -1.86 4.80
N ARG A 11 42.11 -2.89 4.60
CA ARG A 11 41.67 -4.12 3.95
C ARG A 11 40.61 -4.85 4.76
N MET A 12 40.83 -5.04 6.06
CA MET A 12 39.85 -5.67 6.95
C MET A 12 38.52 -4.90 6.99
N LEU A 13 38.58 -3.57 7.03
CA LEU A 13 37.40 -2.72 6.99
C LEU A 13 36.66 -2.87 5.66
N ALA A 14 37.38 -2.85 4.54
CA ALA A 14 36.81 -2.96 3.21
C ALA A 14 36.11 -4.32 3.00
N ASP A 15 36.77 -5.41 3.38
CA ASP A 15 36.22 -6.76 3.26
C ASP A 15 34.95 -6.90 4.13
N ARG A 16 35.01 -6.48 5.40
CA ARG A 16 33.84 -6.53 6.30
C ARG A 16 32.68 -5.68 5.82
N ALA A 17 32.93 -4.46 5.35
CA ALA A 17 31.89 -3.59 4.82
C ALA A 17 31.21 -4.21 3.59
N GLY A 18 31.99 -4.82 2.69
CA GLY A 18 31.48 -5.55 1.53
C GLY A 18 30.61 -6.74 1.92
N ILE A 19 31.10 -7.61 2.81
CA ILE A 19 30.37 -8.80 3.28
C ILE A 19 29.06 -8.39 3.98
N VAL A 20 29.11 -7.44 4.92
CA VAL A 20 27.90 -6.99 5.62
C VAL A 20 26.91 -6.32 4.67
N SER A 21 27.37 -5.68 3.58
CA SER A 21 26.47 -5.12 2.58
C SER A 21 25.75 -6.20 1.77
N ILE A 22 26.46 -7.24 1.31
CA ILE A 22 25.88 -8.28 0.44
C ILE A 22 24.92 -9.20 1.20
N THR A 23 25.20 -9.48 2.49
CA THR A 23 24.33 -10.30 3.33
C THR A 23 22.93 -9.71 3.51
N GLN A 24 22.79 -8.39 3.37
CA GLN A 24 21.51 -7.68 3.49
C GLN A 24 20.71 -7.63 2.18
N VAL A 25 21.30 -8.00 1.04
CA VAL A 25 20.65 -7.91 -0.28
C VAL A 25 19.38 -8.78 -0.40
N PRO A 26 19.35 -10.04 0.09
CA PRO A 26 18.12 -10.82 0.11
C PRO A 26 16.97 -10.14 0.87
N MET A 27 17.28 -9.49 2.00
CA MET A 27 16.30 -8.84 2.85
C MET A 27 15.69 -7.60 2.18
N ILE A 28 16.50 -6.77 1.50
CA ILE A 28 15.93 -5.61 0.79
C ILE A 28 14.97 -6.04 -0.32
N ILE A 29 15.26 -7.14 -1.03
CA ILE A 29 14.38 -7.66 -2.07
C ILE A 29 13.10 -8.22 -1.45
N LEU A 30 13.22 -9.02 -0.39
CA LEU A 30 12.06 -9.57 0.33
C LEU A 30 11.10 -8.47 0.81
N PHE A 31 11.65 -7.41 1.41
CA PHE A 31 10.86 -6.33 1.99
C PHE A 31 10.20 -5.41 0.96
N GLY A 32 10.75 -5.35 -0.26
CA GLY A 32 10.12 -4.66 -1.39
C GLY A 32 9.15 -5.54 -2.20
N GLY A 33 9.10 -6.85 -1.91
CA GLY A 33 8.22 -7.81 -2.57
C GLY A 33 6.78 -7.73 -2.09
N ARG A 34 5.81 -8.02 -2.97
CA ARG A 34 4.38 -8.06 -2.60
C ARG A 34 4.01 -9.38 -1.91
N ASN A 35 4.73 -10.45 -2.22
CA ASN A 35 4.57 -11.78 -1.63
C ASN A 35 5.66 -12.02 -0.57
N ASN A 36 5.62 -11.19 0.48
CA ASN A 36 6.52 -11.32 1.61
C ASN A 36 5.88 -12.20 2.69
N PHE A 37 6.44 -13.39 2.92
CA PHE A 37 5.92 -14.32 3.94
C PHE A 37 6.00 -13.76 5.37
N LEU A 38 6.84 -12.75 5.62
CA LEU A 38 6.92 -12.09 6.92
C LEU A 38 5.68 -11.26 7.23
N ILE A 39 4.90 -10.84 6.22
CA ILE A 39 3.58 -10.23 6.44
C ILE A 39 2.67 -11.22 7.18
N TRP A 40 2.69 -12.50 6.78
CA TRP A 40 1.92 -13.55 7.46
C TRP A 40 2.47 -13.87 8.85
N LEU A 41 3.80 -13.90 9.01
CA LEU A 41 4.44 -14.24 10.28
C LEU A 41 4.27 -13.14 11.35
N THR A 42 4.33 -11.87 10.95
CA THR A 42 4.33 -10.72 11.88
C THR A 42 2.98 -10.02 11.97
N GLY A 43 2.13 -10.16 10.96
CA GLY A 43 0.91 -9.37 10.81
C GLY A 43 1.16 -7.90 10.45
N TRP A 44 2.41 -7.50 10.17
CA TRP A 44 2.72 -6.14 9.76
C TRP A 44 2.31 -5.88 8.31
N PRO A 45 1.77 -4.69 8.02
CA PRO A 45 1.33 -4.37 6.68
C PRO A 45 2.54 -4.03 5.79
N ILE A 46 2.38 -4.10 4.46
CA ILE A 46 3.49 -3.97 3.50
C ILE A 46 4.20 -2.61 3.60
N GLU A 47 3.50 -1.58 4.04
CA GLU A 47 4.00 -0.24 4.27
C GLU A 47 5.15 -0.24 5.30
N VAL A 48 5.04 -1.07 6.33
CA VAL A 48 6.09 -1.25 7.36
C VAL A 48 7.32 -1.90 6.74
N PHE A 49 7.16 -2.96 5.96
CA PHE A 49 8.29 -3.58 5.24
C PHE A 49 8.93 -2.62 4.24
N ASN A 50 8.15 -1.78 3.56
CA ASN A 50 8.68 -0.74 2.69
C ASN A 50 9.51 0.31 3.45
N VAL A 51 9.22 0.58 4.74
CA VAL A 51 10.10 1.40 5.59
C VAL A 51 11.44 0.71 5.78
N TYR A 52 11.45 -0.58 6.11
CA TYR A 52 12.68 -1.36 6.26
C TYR A 52 13.48 -1.45 4.95
N HIS A 53 12.83 -1.71 3.81
CA HIS A 53 13.45 -1.71 2.48
C HIS A 53 14.25 -0.42 2.23
N ARG A 54 13.68 0.75 2.59
CA ARG A 54 14.34 2.06 2.42
C ARG A 54 15.50 2.28 3.39
N TRP A 55 15.40 1.82 4.64
CA TRP A 55 16.46 2.03 5.63
C TRP A 55 17.63 1.06 5.43
N ILE A 56 17.36 -0.21 5.10
CA ILE A 56 18.40 -1.19 4.81
C ILE A 56 19.14 -0.80 3.52
N SER A 57 18.44 -0.34 2.47
CA SER A 57 19.13 0.15 1.25
C SER A 57 20.06 1.33 1.52
N ARG A 58 19.71 2.25 2.42
CA ARG A 58 20.61 3.33 2.88
C ARG A 58 21.84 2.76 3.59
N GLY A 59 21.64 1.80 4.48
CA GLY A 59 22.74 1.11 5.18
C GLY A 59 23.70 0.43 4.21
N ILE A 60 23.15 -0.31 3.23
CA ILE A 60 23.94 -0.96 2.17
C ILE A 60 24.75 0.08 1.38
N LEU A 61 24.15 1.21 0.98
CA LEU A 61 24.87 2.23 0.22
C LEU A 61 26.03 2.84 1.02
N VAL A 62 25.84 3.10 2.31
CA VAL A 62 26.91 3.58 3.21
C VAL A 62 28.02 2.53 3.33
N LEU A 63 27.68 1.25 3.51
CA LEU A 63 28.65 0.16 3.58
C LEU A 63 29.42 -0.01 2.28
N LEU A 64 28.75 0.07 1.13
CA LEU A 64 29.40 0.02 -0.18
C LEU A 64 30.31 1.22 -0.43
N LEU A 65 29.95 2.41 0.06
CA LEU A 65 30.82 3.59 0.01
C LEU A 65 32.08 3.39 0.86
N VAL A 66 31.93 2.89 2.09
CA VAL A 66 33.07 2.55 2.97
C VAL A 66 33.95 1.48 2.31
N HIS A 67 33.36 0.45 1.72
CA HIS A 67 34.06 -0.60 0.98
C HIS A 67 34.88 -0.02 -0.17
N ALA A 68 34.25 0.80 -1.04
CA ALA A 68 34.89 1.40 -2.20
C ALA A 68 36.04 2.35 -1.83
N ILE A 69 35.84 3.21 -0.83
CA ILE A 69 36.87 4.15 -0.35
C ILE A 69 38.03 3.37 0.29
N SER A 70 37.75 2.40 1.15
CA SER A 70 38.77 1.65 1.87
C SER A 70 39.63 0.81 0.93
N PHE A 71 39.02 0.17 -0.08
CA PHE A 71 39.76 -0.54 -1.12
C PHE A 71 40.61 0.40 -1.98
N SER A 72 40.05 1.55 -2.36
CA SER A 72 40.78 2.56 -3.13
C SER A 72 42.04 3.02 -2.40
N LEU A 73 41.90 3.42 -1.13
CA LEU A 73 43.03 3.82 -0.28
C LEU A 73 44.03 2.67 -0.07
N SER A 74 43.55 1.45 0.19
CA SER A 74 44.42 0.29 0.36
C SER A 74 45.26 -0.01 -0.88
N PHE A 75 44.70 0.14 -2.08
CA PHE A 75 45.42 -0.08 -3.34
C PHE A 75 46.32 1.10 -3.72
N THR A 76 45.97 2.33 -3.32
CA THR A 76 46.87 3.49 -3.45
C THR A 76 48.12 3.32 -2.59
N LEU A 77 47.97 2.91 -1.33
CA LEU A 77 49.11 2.62 -0.45
C LEU A 77 49.98 1.46 -0.95
N ALA A 78 49.39 0.53 -1.70
CA ALA A 78 50.10 -0.57 -2.34
C ALA A 78 50.81 -0.20 -3.65
N GLY A 79 50.61 1.02 -4.16
CA GLY A 79 51.11 1.45 -5.47
C GLY A 79 50.42 0.78 -6.67
N SER A 80 49.37 -0.01 -6.45
CA SER A 80 48.72 -0.81 -7.50
C SER A 80 47.34 -0.27 -7.92
N TYR A 81 46.93 0.91 -7.44
CA TYR A 81 45.62 1.50 -7.73
C TYR A 81 45.33 1.59 -9.23
N ASN A 82 46.24 2.13 -10.03
CA ASN A 82 46.04 2.24 -11.48
C ASN A 82 45.91 0.88 -12.19
N THR A 83 46.52 -0.17 -11.63
CA THR A 83 46.48 -1.52 -12.22
C THR A 83 45.16 -2.24 -11.97
N VAL A 84 44.43 -1.90 -10.90
CA VAL A 84 43.16 -2.56 -10.58
C VAL A 84 42.00 -2.04 -11.43
N TRP A 85 42.10 -0.83 -11.97
CA TRP A 85 41.07 -0.23 -12.84
C TRP A 85 40.77 -1.02 -14.10
N SER A 86 41.75 -1.79 -14.62
CA SER A 86 41.56 -2.66 -15.78
C SER A 86 41.05 -4.05 -15.42
N LYS A 87 40.90 -4.38 -14.13
CA LYS A 87 40.48 -5.71 -13.68
C LYS A 87 38.96 -5.84 -13.74
N PRO A 88 38.41 -6.95 -14.27
CA PRO A 88 36.96 -7.14 -14.38
C PRO A 88 36.21 -6.95 -13.05
N TYR A 89 36.69 -7.55 -11.97
CA TYR A 89 36.02 -7.44 -10.66
C TYR A 89 35.90 -5.97 -10.22
N TRP A 90 36.89 -5.13 -10.49
CA TRP A 90 36.87 -3.70 -10.13
C TRP A 90 35.81 -2.94 -10.92
N ILE A 91 35.75 -3.17 -12.24
CA ILE A 91 34.76 -2.55 -13.13
C ILE A 91 33.33 -2.94 -12.71
N PHE A 92 33.10 -4.22 -12.41
CA PHE A 92 31.80 -4.69 -11.95
C PHE A 92 31.45 -4.14 -10.56
N GLY A 93 32.42 -4.01 -9.65
CA GLY A 93 32.22 -3.38 -8.34
C GLY A 93 31.80 -1.91 -8.45
N ILE A 94 32.45 -1.13 -9.33
CA ILE A 94 32.06 0.26 -9.63
C ILE A 94 30.67 0.31 -10.25
N THR A 95 30.35 -0.60 -11.16
CA THR A 95 29.04 -0.66 -11.82
C THR A 95 27.92 -0.96 -10.81
N ALA A 96 28.16 -1.90 -9.89
CA ALA A 96 27.23 -2.21 -8.80
C ALA A 96 27.06 -0.99 -7.86
N PHE A 97 28.15 -0.38 -7.40
CA PHE A 97 28.05 0.82 -6.55
C PHE A 97 27.31 1.97 -7.24
N SER A 98 27.64 2.24 -8.50
CA SER A 98 27.04 3.34 -9.27
C SER A 98 25.55 3.13 -9.50
N SER A 99 25.14 1.92 -9.87
CA SER A 99 23.71 1.58 -10.01
C SER A 99 22.96 1.71 -8.69
N GLY A 100 23.53 1.24 -7.58
CA GLY A 100 22.96 1.43 -6.22
C GLY A 100 22.84 2.90 -5.82
N ALA A 101 23.84 3.72 -6.13
CA ALA A 101 23.80 5.16 -5.88
C ALA A 101 22.71 5.86 -6.72
N ILE A 102 22.60 5.54 -8.02
CA ILE A 102 21.54 6.07 -8.89
C ILE A 102 20.16 5.66 -8.38
N ILE A 103 20.00 4.40 -7.95
CA ILE A 103 18.78 3.91 -7.30
C ILE A 103 18.41 4.78 -6.12
N PHE A 104 19.36 5.09 -5.24
CA PHE A 104 19.13 5.93 -4.08
C PHE A 104 18.65 7.34 -4.47
N PHE A 105 19.33 7.99 -5.42
CA PHE A 105 18.96 9.33 -5.87
C PHE A 105 17.58 9.37 -6.52
N GLN A 106 17.27 8.45 -7.45
CA GLN A 106 15.94 8.42 -8.07
C GLN A 106 14.82 8.07 -7.07
N SER A 107 15.15 7.40 -5.97
CA SER A 107 14.19 7.01 -4.92
C SER A 107 13.84 8.15 -3.96
N LEU A 108 14.43 9.33 -4.12
CA LEU A 108 14.06 10.52 -3.37
C LEU A 108 12.57 10.85 -3.58
N ARG A 109 11.90 11.25 -2.50
CA ARG A 109 10.44 11.47 -2.47
C ARG A 109 9.97 12.40 -3.61
N VAL A 110 10.71 13.49 -3.85
CA VAL A 110 10.37 14.49 -4.88
C VAL A 110 10.33 13.87 -6.28
N LEU A 111 11.30 13.01 -6.60
CA LEU A 111 11.40 12.38 -7.92
C LEU A 111 10.36 11.26 -8.08
N ARG A 112 10.22 10.40 -7.05
CA ARG A 112 9.24 9.30 -7.06
C ARG A 112 7.80 9.80 -7.18
N GLN A 113 7.45 10.90 -6.51
CA GLN A 113 6.08 11.44 -6.55
C GLN A 113 5.75 12.14 -7.87
N ARG A 114 6.75 12.67 -8.57
CA ARG A 114 6.53 13.34 -9.85
C ARG A 114 6.14 12.37 -10.97
N ASN A 115 6.77 11.19 -11.02
CA ASN A 115 6.44 10.17 -12.01
C ASN A 115 6.74 8.76 -11.50
N TYR A 116 5.76 8.18 -10.81
CA TYR A 116 5.92 6.90 -10.11
C TYR A 116 6.24 5.73 -11.06
N GLU A 117 5.61 5.69 -12.23
CA GLU A 117 5.80 4.61 -13.21
C GLU A 117 7.23 4.59 -13.76
N VAL A 118 7.77 5.77 -14.12
CA VAL A 118 9.17 5.91 -14.57
C VAL A 118 10.14 5.52 -13.46
N PHE A 119 9.89 5.99 -12.23
CA PHE A 119 10.66 5.60 -11.07
C PHE A 119 10.69 4.07 -10.90
N LEU A 120 9.53 3.41 -10.91
CA LEU A 120 9.45 1.97 -10.67
C LEU A 120 10.17 1.17 -11.76
N ALA A 121 9.98 1.52 -13.03
CA ALA A 121 10.63 0.86 -14.16
C ALA A 121 12.16 1.04 -14.11
N ALA A 122 12.64 2.27 -13.91
CA ALA A 122 14.07 2.55 -13.81
C ALA A 122 14.70 1.89 -12.57
N HIS A 123 13.98 1.83 -11.44
CA HIS A 123 14.41 1.13 -10.23
C HIS A 123 14.61 -0.35 -10.44
N ILE A 124 13.65 -1.03 -11.07
CA ILE A 124 13.76 -2.46 -11.39
C ILE A 124 14.91 -2.72 -12.37
N ALA A 125 15.05 -1.89 -13.42
CA ALA A 125 16.14 -2.04 -14.39
C ALA A 125 17.52 -1.88 -13.74
N LEU A 126 17.70 -0.84 -12.92
CA LEU A 126 18.95 -0.61 -12.19
C LEU A 126 19.21 -1.68 -11.13
N ALA A 127 18.18 -2.22 -10.48
CA ALA A 127 18.33 -3.33 -9.53
C ALA A 127 18.83 -4.60 -10.23
N THR A 128 18.36 -4.89 -11.45
CA THR A 128 18.89 -5.99 -12.27
C THR A 128 20.37 -5.76 -12.61
N VAL A 129 20.75 -4.52 -12.99
CA VAL A 129 22.15 -4.17 -13.24
C VAL A 129 22.98 -4.33 -11.97
N PHE A 130 22.48 -3.87 -10.82
CA PHE A 130 23.15 -4.01 -9.52
C PHE A 130 23.44 -5.48 -9.20
N ILE A 131 22.42 -6.36 -9.29
CA ILE A 131 22.58 -7.79 -8.99
C ILE A 131 23.53 -8.46 -9.99
N GLY A 132 23.40 -8.18 -11.29
CA GLY A 132 24.28 -8.76 -12.31
C GLY A 132 25.72 -8.29 -12.19
N ALA A 133 25.94 -7.02 -11.85
CA ALA A 133 27.27 -6.47 -11.60
C ALA A 133 27.86 -7.03 -10.30
N ALA A 134 27.10 -7.09 -9.21
CA ALA A 134 27.54 -7.69 -7.95
C ALA A 134 27.93 -9.16 -8.14
N TRP A 135 27.18 -9.92 -8.94
CA TRP A 135 27.51 -11.31 -9.28
C TRP A 135 28.88 -11.42 -9.95
N ASN A 136 29.11 -10.61 -10.99
CA ASN A 136 30.38 -10.64 -11.70
C ASN A 136 31.55 -10.05 -10.90
N HIS A 137 31.27 -9.17 -9.94
CA HIS A 137 32.25 -8.69 -8.98
C HIS A 137 32.68 -9.80 -8.02
N LEU A 138 31.72 -10.59 -7.53
CA LEU A 138 31.93 -11.59 -6.48
C LEU A 138 32.29 -13.00 -6.99
N LYS A 139 32.09 -13.30 -8.28
CA LYS A 139 32.27 -14.66 -8.83
C LYS A 139 33.62 -15.30 -8.52
N ASP A 140 34.69 -14.49 -8.49
CA ASP A 140 36.05 -14.94 -8.23
C ASP A 140 36.51 -14.59 -6.80
N LEU A 141 35.66 -13.92 -6.00
CA LEU A 141 35.96 -13.40 -4.67
C LEU A 141 35.21 -14.14 -3.53
N GLY A 142 34.10 -14.81 -3.84
CA GLY A 142 33.26 -15.55 -2.87
C GLY A 142 31.94 -14.83 -2.53
N GLU A 143 31.18 -15.36 -1.56
CA GLU A 143 29.93 -14.78 -1.03
C GLU A 143 28.74 -14.75 -2.01
N LEU A 144 28.76 -15.59 -3.06
CA LEU A 144 27.68 -15.68 -4.07
C LEU A 144 26.37 -16.22 -3.48
N GLU A 145 26.41 -16.95 -2.38
CA GLU A 145 25.26 -17.55 -1.71
C GLU A 145 24.17 -16.52 -1.36
N TYR A 146 24.57 -15.30 -0.97
CA TYR A 146 23.61 -14.22 -0.70
C TYR A 146 22.95 -13.72 -1.99
N LEU A 147 23.65 -13.72 -3.11
CA LEU A 147 23.05 -13.39 -4.40
C LEU A 147 22.13 -14.51 -4.91
N TYR A 148 22.48 -15.78 -4.68
CA TYR A 148 21.56 -16.89 -4.96
C TYR A 148 20.25 -16.73 -4.16
N ALA A 149 20.35 -16.43 -2.86
CA ALA A 149 19.19 -16.17 -2.02
C ALA A 149 18.37 -14.95 -2.52
N ALA A 150 19.04 -13.86 -2.90
CA ALA A 150 18.41 -12.66 -3.43
C ALA A 150 17.62 -12.94 -4.73
N VAL A 151 18.23 -13.65 -5.68
CA VAL A 151 17.58 -14.06 -6.94
C VAL A 151 16.43 -15.03 -6.68
N ALA A 152 16.59 -15.98 -5.76
CA ALA A 152 15.54 -16.92 -5.37
C ALA A 152 14.33 -16.17 -4.80
N VAL A 153 14.53 -15.28 -3.82
CA VAL A 153 13.47 -14.46 -3.22
C VAL A 153 12.75 -13.63 -4.29
N TRP A 154 13.51 -12.98 -5.19
CA TRP A 154 12.91 -12.18 -6.26
C TRP A 154 12.08 -13.04 -7.21
N GLY A 155 12.64 -14.18 -7.65
CA GLY A 155 11.98 -15.12 -8.55
C GLY A 155 10.70 -15.72 -7.94
N THR A 156 10.75 -16.14 -6.68
CA THR A 156 9.59 -16.67 -5.95
C THR A 156 8.46 -15.64 -5.87
N ASP A 157 8.76 -14.36 -5.60
CA ASP A 157 7.74 -13.32 -5.61
C ASP A 157 7.09 -13.18 -7.00
N ARG A 158 7.87 -13.21 -8.10
CA ARG A 158 7.31 -13.15 -9.46
C ARG A 158 6.43 -14.35 -9.80
N ILE A 159 6.86 -15.55 -9.43
CA ILE A 159 6.11 -16.79 -9.64
C ILE A 159 4.81 -16.76 -8.83
N ALA A 160 4.87 -16.35 -7.55
CA ALA A 160 3.70 -16.24 -6.69
C ALA A 160 2.64 -15.28 -7.26
N ARG A 161 3.06 -14.15 -7.87
CA ARG A 161 2.15 -13.23 -8.56
C ARG A 161 1.42 -13.89 -9.74
N ILE A 162 2.15 -14.64 -10.58
CA ILE A 162 1.55 -15.37 -11.70
C ILE A 162 0.55 -16.41 -11.20
N ILE A 163 0.92 -17.18 -10.17
CA ILE A 163 0.03 -18.17 -9.55
C ILE A 163 -1.24 -17.51 -9.02
N ARG A 164 -1.14 -16.37 -8.33
CA ARG A 164 -2.32 -15.62 -7.83
C ARG A 164 -3.21 -15.13 -8.96
N ILE A 165 -2.64 -14.67 -10.07
CA ILE A 165 -3.42 -14.24 -11.26
C ILE A 165 -4.20 -15.42 -11.86
N ILE A 166 -3.58 -16.59 -11.95
CA ILE A 166 -4.24 -17.80 -12.47
C ILE A 166 -5.32 -18.27 -11.48
N TRP A 167 -5.00 -18.31 -10.19
CA TRP A 167 -5.89 -18.78 -9.14
C TRP A 167 -7.12 -17.88 -8.96
N SER A 168 -6.97 -16.56 -9.15
CA SER A 168 -8.06 -15.58 -9.09
C SER A 168 -9.11 -15.77 -10.20
N GLY A 169 -8.79 -16.53 -11.25
CA GLY A 169 -9.66 -16.80 -12.39
C GLY A 169 -9.54 -15.80 -13.53
N SER A 170 -8.39 -15.11 -13.63
CA SER A 170 -8.13 -14.13 -14.69
C SER A 170 -7.85 -14.79 -16.05
N PRO A 171 -8.14 -14.13 -17.19
CA PRO A 171 -8.75 -12.80 -17.31
C PRO A 171 -10.26 -12.80 -17.05
N CYS A 172 -10.73 -11.82 -16.30
CA CYS A 172 -12.15 -11.65 -15.96
C CYS A 172 -12.82 -10.65 -16.91
N ARG A 173 -14.13 -10.81 -17.13
CA ARG A 173 -14.94 -9.78 -17.80
C ARG A 173 -15.27 -8.68 -16.79
N ALA A 174 -15.16 -7.43 -17.22
CA ALA A 174 -15.45 -6.29 -16.39
C ALA A 174 -16.26 -5.23 -17.15
N GLN A 175 -17.20 -4.60 -16.44
CA GLN A 175 -17.93 -3.44 -16.89
C GLN A 175 -17.53 -2.24 -16.05
N MET A 176 -17.08 -1.17 -16.72
CA MET A 176 -16.72 0.08 -16.08
C MET A 176 -17.82 1.12 -16.31
N VAL A 177 -18.11 1.92 -15.28
CA VAL A 177 -19.09 3.00 -15.29
C VAL A 177 -18.46 4.25 -14.66
N ALA A 178 -18.46 5.38 -15.35
CA ALA A 178 -17.96 6.65 -14.80
C ALA A 178 -19.09 7.51 -14.22
N TYR A 179 -18.79 8.22 -13.13
CA TYR A 179 -19.67 9.15 -12.41
C TYR A 179 -19.10 10.57 -12.45
N GLU A 180 -19.97 11.58 -12.31
CA GLU A 180 -19.61 12.99 -12.51
C GLU A 180 -18.59 13.56 -11.52
N ASP A 181 -18.44 12.94 -10.36
CA ASP A 181 -17.50 13.36 -9.30
C ASP A 181 -16.05 12.88 -9.54
N GLY A 182 -15.77 12.31 -10.71
CA GLY A 182 -14.46 11.78 -11.06
C GLY A 182 -14.21 10.37 -10.53
N VAL A 183 -15.24 9.68 -10.03
CA VAL A 183 -15.14 8.27 -9.63
C VAL A 183 -15.62 7.37 -10.75
N PHE A 184 -15.01 6.20 -10.90
CA PHE A 184 -15.54 5.13 -11.73
C PHE A 184 -15.66 3.83 -10.94
N LYS A 185 -16.75 3.11 -11.22
CA LYS A 185 -17.06 1.79 -10.68
C LYS A 185 -16.65 0.73 -11.68
N VAL A 186 -15.99 -0.33 -11.22
CA VAL A 186 -15.62 -1.50 -12.01
C VAL A 186 -16.34 -2.71 -11.44
N LEU A 187 -17.28 -3.24 -12.20
CA LEU A 187 -18.01 -4.48 -11.91
C LEU A 187 -17.30 -5.63 -12.59
N ILE A 188 -16.86 -6.64 -11.83
CA ILE A 188 -16.01 -7.72 -12.34
C ILE A 188 -16.69 -9.06 -12.06
N ASP A 189 -16.85 -9.88 -13.09
CA ASP A 189 -17.30 -11.26 -12.94
C ASP A 189 -16.12 -12.10 -12.45
N TYR A 190 -16.06 -12.37 -11.15
CA TYR A 190 -14.90 -13.02 -10.52
C TYR A 190 -15.18 -14.48 -10.15
N SER A 191 -14.11 -15.26 -9.99
CA SER A 191 -14.22 -16.66 -9.58
C SER A 191 -14.56 -16.79 -8.09
N LYS A 192 -15.59 -17.57 -7.74
CA LYS A 192 -15.95 -17.91 -6.35
C LYS A 192 -14.94 -18.83 -5.62
N ARG A 193 -13.75 -19.09 -6.21
CA ARG A 193 -12.66 -19.87 -5.60
C ARG A 193 -12.10 -19.24 -4.32
N TRP A 194 -12.35 -17.95 -4.14
CA TRP A 194 -11.88 -17.16 -3.02
C TRP A 194 -12.97 -16.20 -2.55
N LYS A 195 -12.86 -15.77 -1.30
CA LYS A 195 -13.83 -14.87 -0.66
C LYS A 195 -13.19 -13.52 -0.40
N ILE A 196 -14.00 -12.48 -0.46
CA ILE A 196 -13.61 -11.13 -0.06
C ILE A 196 -13.76 -11.06 1.45
N SER A 197 -12.67 -10.79 2.15
CA SER A 197 -12.65 -10.51 3.59
C SER A 197 -12.40 -9.02 3.84
N PRO A 198 -12.72 -8.49 5.02
CA PRO A 198 -12.36 -7.11 5.36
C PRO A 198 -10.85 -6.86 5.22
N GLY A 199 -10.47 -5.69 4.71
CA GLY A 199 -9.08 -5.35 4.39
C GLY A 199 -8.55 -5.95 3.07
N THR A 200 -9.38 -6.65 2.29
CA THR A 200 -8.95 -7.23 1.01
C THR A 200 -8.77 -6.15 -0.07
N TYR A 201 -7.61 -6.16 -0.72
CA TYR A 201 -7.35 -5.38 -1.92
C TYR A 201 -6.73 -6.26 -3.02
N LEU A 202 -6.85 -5.81 -4.26
CA LEU A 202 -6.42 -6.51 -5.47
C LEU A 202 -5.60 -5.58 -6.33
N PHE A 203 -4.56 -6.11 -6.96
CA PHE A 203 -3.89 -5.40 -8.04
C PHE A 203 -4.56 -5.76 -9.36
N VAL A 204 -5.11 -4.76 -10.04
CA VAL A 204 -5.85 -4.93 -11.28
C VAL A 204 -5.06 -4.36 -12.46
N SER A 205 -4.92 -5.17 -13.50
CA SER A 205 -4.45 -4.72 -14.80
C SER A 205 -5.62 -4.69 -15.78
N PHE A 206 -5.86 -3.53 -16.39
CA PHE A 206 -6.85 -3.38 -17.45
C PHE A 206 -6.19 -3.80 -18.77
N LEU A 207 -6.72 -4.82 -19.46
CA LEU A 207 -6.21 -5.27 -20.75
C LEU A 207 -6.60 -4.27 -21.84
N SER A 208 -5.91 -3.13 -21.84
CA SER A 208 -5.93 -2.12 -22.89
C SER A 208 -4.52 -1.96 -23.47
N ARG A 209 -4.42 -1.41 -24.68
CA ARG A 209 -3.15 -1.20 -25.39
C ARG A 209 -2.12 -0.41 -24.56
N GLU A 210 -2.59 0.45 -23.67
CA GLU A 210 -1.77 1.40 -22.91
C GLU A 210 -1.46 0.93 -21.48
N SER A 211 -2.16 -0.10 -20.97
CA SER A 211 -2.16 -0.41 -19.52
C SER A 211 -1.97 -1.87 -19.15
N PHE A 212 -1.82 -2.78 -20.12
CA PHE A 212 -1.86 -4.22 -19.84
C PHE A 212 -0.72 -4.75 -18.95
N TRP A 213 0.41 -4.04 -18.87
CA TRP A 213 1.51 -4.39 -17.97
C TRP A 213 1.41 -3.74 -16.58
N GLN A 214 0.52 -2.77 -16.39
CA GLN A 214 0.42 -2.00 -15.16
C GLN A 214 -0.61 -2.62 -14.23
N PHE A 215 -0.21 -2.84 -12.99
CA PHE A 215 -1.04 -3.44 -11.95
C PHE A 215 -1.28 -2.40 -10.86
N HIS A 216 -2.51 -1.91 -10.76
CA HIS A 216 -2.91 -0.86 -9.83
C HIS A 216 -3.74 -1.43 -8.69
N PRO A 217 -3.44 -1.10 -7.43
CA PRO A 217 -4.16 -1.62 -6.28
C PRO A 217 -5.53 -0.94 -6.09
N PHE A 218 -6.56 -1.75 -5.85
CA PHE A 218 -7.91 -1.33 -5.57
C PHE A 218 -8.51 -2.17 -4.44
N SER A 219 -9.27 -1.53 -3.57
CA SER A 219 -10.01 -2.18 -2.50
C SER A 219 -11.16 -2.97 -3.08
N ALA A 220 -11.25 -4.24 -2.71
CA ALA A 220 -12.36 -5.08 -3.11
C ALA A 220 -13.58 -4.73 -2.25
N VAL A 221 -14.69 -4.32 -2.85
CA VAL A 221 -15.97 -4.16 -2.13
C VAL A 221 -16.81 -5.40 -2.37
N ALA A 222 -17.27 -6.02 -1.28
CA ALA A 222 -18.14 -7.18 -1.36
C ALA A 222 -19.48 -6.81 -2.03
N PRO A 223 -20.04 -7.69 -2.88
CA PRO A 223 -21.33 -7.43 -3.50
C PRO A 223 -22.45 -7.50 -2.45
N LEU A 224 -23.47 -6.67 -2.65
CA LEU A 224 -24.76 -6.78 -1.94
C LEU A 224 -25.56 -8.01 -2.42
N ASP A 225 -25.36 -8.41 -3.68
CA ASP A 225 -26.06 -9.53 -4.33
C ASP A 225 -25.19 -10.79 -4.40
N ASP A 226 -25.78 -11.98 -4.19
CA ASP A 226 -25.10 -13.29 -4.36
C ASP A 226 -24.71 -13.64 -5.81
N LYS A 227 -24.95 -12.71 -6.74
CA LYS A 227 -24.67 -12.82 -8.19
C LYS A 227 -23.20 -13.01 -8.52
N GLY A 228 -22.29 -12.95 -7.54
CA GLY A 228 -20.88 -13.29 -7.72
C GLY A 228 -20.08 -12.23 -8.48
N THR A 229 -20.47 -10.96 -8.34
CA THR A 229 -19.75 -9.82 -8.89
C THR A 229 -18.84 -9.20 -7.84
N LEU A 230 -17.64 -8.78 -8.23
CA LEU A 230 -16.72 -8.00 -7.42
C LEU A 230 -16.86 -6.54 -7.85
N THR A 231 -17.00 -5.62 -6.89
CA THR A 231 -17.06 -4.20 -7.20
C THR A 231 -15.80 -3.50 -6.72
N LEU A 232 -15.21 -2.69 -7.61
CA LEU A 232 -14.13 -1.77 -7.27
C LEU A 232 -14.59 -0.34 -7.53
N TYR A 233 -14.16 0.58 -6.69
CA TYR A 233 -14.37 2.01 -6.89
C TYR A 233 -13.03 2.71 -6.93
N ALA A 234 -12.85 3.57 -7.93
CA ALA A 234 -11.59 4.23 -8.18
C ALA A 234 -11.85 5.71 -8.47
N LYS A 235 -11.16 6.58 -7.72
CA LYS A 235 -11.14 8.01 -8.03
C LYS A 235 -10.08 8.29 -9.09
N ALA A 236 -10.47 8.97 -10.16
CA ALA A 236 -9.55 9.49 -11.16
C ALA A 236 -8.57 10.47 -10.50
N LYS A 237 -7.28 10.15 -10.59
CA LYS A 237 -6.18 11.03 -10.17
C LYS A 237 -5.33 11.37 -11.40
N ASP A 238 -4.02 11.11 -11.32
CA ASP A 238 -3.09 11.27 -12.43
C ASP A 238 -2.78 9.92 -13.09
N GLY A 239 -2.17 9.96 -14.28
CA GLY A 239 -1.77 8.77 -15.04
C GLY A 239 -2.95 7.90 -15.46
N LEU A 240 -2.81 6.58 -15.28
CA LEU A 240 -3.76 5.59 -15.82
C LEU A 240 -5.20 5.83 -15.40
N THR A 241 -5.46 6.11 -14.12
CA THR A 241 -6.83 6.27 -13.61
C THR A 241 -7.56 7.44 -14.27
N ARG A 242 -6.81 8.51 -14.58
CA ARG A 242 -7.31 9.67 -15.34
C ARG A 242 -7.66 9.28 -16.76
N ASP A 243 -6.74 8.59 -17.43
CA ASP A 243 -6.89 8.23 -18.84
C ASP A 243 -8.02 7.21 -19.02
N LEU A 244 -8.19 6.27 -18.09
CA LEU A 244 -9.34 5.37 -18.03
C LEU A 244 -10.64 6.16 -17.87
N TYR A 245 -10.70 7.07 -16.90
CA TYR A 245 -11.89 7.89 -16.65
C TYR A 245 -12.27 8.75 -17.87
N LEU A 246 -11.31 9.49 -18.45
CA LEU A 246 -11.55 10.30 -19.66
C LEU A 246 -12.01 9.45 -20.85
N ASN A 247 -11.43 8.27 -21.02
CA ASN A 247 -11.86 7.34 -22.07
C ASN A 247 -13.27 6.80 -21.82
N LEU A 248 -13.69 6.61 -20.56
CA LEU A 248 -15.06 6.22 -20.20
C LEU A 248 -16.05 7.35 -20.48
N CYS A 249 -15.75 8.59 -20.11
CA CYS A 249 -16.60 9.76 -20.38
C CYS A 249 -16.85 9.97 -21.88
N ARG A 250 -15.93 9.54 -22.75
CA ARG A 250 -16.10 9.61 -24.21
C ARG A 250 -17.04 8.54 -24.79
N GLN A 251 -17.33 7.47 -24.04
CA GLN A 251 -18.23 6.40 -24.50
C GLN A 251 -19.69 6.79 -24.28
N GLN A 252 -20.58 6.27 -25.13
CA GLN A 252 -22.02 6.43 -24.94
C GLN A 252 -22.45 5.84 -23.59
N GLY A 253 -23.19 6.64 -22.81
CA GLY A 253 -23.65 6.26 -21.47
C GLY A 253 -22.56 6.13 -20.41
N HIS A 254 -21.34 6.65 -20.67
CA HIS A 254 -20.20 6.62 -19.75
C HIS A 254 -19.80 5.20 -19.28
N ARG A 255 -20.01 4.21 -20.16
CA ARG A 255 -19.81 2.78 -19.87
C ARG A 255 -18.88 2.12 -20.86
N LYS A 256 -18.11 1.13 -20.40
CA LYS A 256 -17.24 0.31 -21.26
C LYS A 256 -17.06 -1.09 -20.70
N ASN A 257 -17.22 -2.09 -21.57
CA ASN A 257 -16.85 -3.47 -21.27
C ASN A 257 -15.36 -3.69 -21.60
N CYS A 258 -14.65 -4.38 -20.72
CA CYS A 258 -13.24 -4.71 -20.89
C CYS A 258 -12.90 -6.07 -20.27
N ARG A 259 -11.65 -6.51 -20.46
CA ARG A 259 -11.07 -7.62 -19.70
C ARG A 259 -10.07 -7.08 -18.71
N VAL A 260 -9.97 -7.73 -17.55
CA VAL A 260 -9.03 -7.38 -16.49
C VAL A 260 -8.27 -8.61 -16.00
N LEU A 261 -7.02 -8.43 -15.56
CA LEU A 261 -6.29 -9.39 -14.74
C LEU A 261 -6.38 -8.97 -13.27
N LEU A 262 -6.68 -9.93 -12.40
CA LEU A 262 -6.74 -9.76 -10.96
C LEU A 262 -5.55 -10.46 -10.32
N GLU A 263 -4.63 -9.71 -9.73
CA GLU A 263 -3.55 -10.22 -8.90
C GLU A 263 -3.93 -10.05 -7.43
N GLY A 264 -4.21 -11.17 -6.75
CA GLY A 264 -4.58 -11.20 -5.33
C GLY A 264 -5.48 -12.39 -5.02
N PRO A 265 -6.23 -12.36 -3.91
CA PRO A 265 -6.38 -11.27 -2.94
C PRO A 265 -5.12 -11.01 -2.11
N TYR A 266 -4.95 -9.76 -1.69
CA TYR A 266 -3.95 -9.29 -0.72
C TYR A 266 -4.66 -8.60 0.46
N GLY A 267 -3.90 -8.36 1.53
CA GLY A 267 -4.39 -7.72 2.75
C GLY A 267 -4.56 -8.69 3.91
N CYS A 268 -4.66 -8.13 5.11
CA CYS A 268 -4.94 -8.86 6.34
C CYS A 268 -6.13 -8.20 7.04
N GLN A 269 -7.04 -9.02 7.57
CA GLN A 269 -8.19 -8.52 8.31
C GLN A 269 -7.76 -8.06 9.72
N HIS A 270 -8.06 -6.82 10.07
CA HIS A 270 -8.02 -6.39 11.47
C HIS A 270 -9.06 -7.17 12.29
N ALA A 271 -8.69 -7.59 13.50
CA ALA A 271 -9.55 -8.36 14.39
C ALA A 271 -10.60 -7.50 15.11
N LEU A 272 -11.33 -6.66 14.36
CA LEU A 272 -12.34 -5.74 14.88
C LEU A 272 -13.50 -6.46 15.58
N TYR A 273 -13.70 -7.73 15.27
CA TYR A 273 -14.66 -8.59 15.96
C TYR A 273 -14.40 -8.79 17.47
N ARG A 274 -13.22 -8.40 17.98
CA ARG A 274 -12.86 -8.50 19.41
C ARG A 274 -13.30 -7.29 20.23
N TYR A 275 -13.92 -6.29 19.60
CA TYR A 275 -14.29 -5.02 20.19
C TYR A 275 -15.81 -4.93 20.30
N GLU A 276 -16.32 -4.52 21.46
CA GLU A 276 -17.75 -4.28 21.63
C GLU A 276 -18.17 -2.97 20.94
N GLU A 277 -17.28 -1.98 20.88
CA GLU A 277 -17.54 -0.68 20.27
C GLU A 277 -16.57 -0.43 19.10
N VAL A 278 -17.10 0.00 17.95
CA VAL A 278 -16.30 0.28 16.75
C VAL A 278 -16.66 1.63 16.18
N PHE A 279 -15.68 2.54 16.16
CA PHE A 279 -15.78 3.83 15.51
C PHE A 279 -15.06 3.80 14.17
N ILE A 280 -15.80 3.99 13.08
CA ILE A 280 -15.29 4.00 11.71
C ILE A 280 -15.41 5.42 11.14
N ILE A 281 -14.31 5.97 10.63
CA ILE A 281 -14.32 7.24 9.92
C ILE A 281 -13.68 7.12 8.54
N ALA A 282 -14.43 7.49 7.51
CA ALA A 282 -14.00 7.41 6.13
C ALA A 282 -14.09 8.75 5.40
N GLY A 283 -13.16 9.01 4.50
CA GLY A 283 -13.14 10.22 3.67
C GLY A 283 -13.19 9.90 2.17
N GLY A 284 -14.19 10.42 1.46
CA GLY A 284 -14.35 10.20 0.02
C GLY A 284 -14.38 8.72 -0.36
N VAL A 285 -13.54 8.31 -1.31
CA VAL A 285 -13.43 6.91 -1.76
C VAL A 285 -12.87 5.96 -0.69
N GLY A 286 -12.29 6.48 0.40
CA GLY A 286 -11.76 5.67 1.51
C GLY A 286 -12.83 4.80 2.20
N ILE A 287 -14.12 5.12 2.03
CA ILE A 287 -15.23 4.29 2.52
C ILE A 287 -15.13 2.84 2.01
N THR A 288 -14.60 2.66 0.80
CA THR A 288 -14.44 1.34 0.16
C THR A 288 -13.47 0.42 0.92
N GLY A 289 -12.49 0.99 1.64
CA GLY A 289 -11.54 0.21 2.45
C GLY A 289 -12.13 -0.27 3.76
N VAL A 290 -13.04 0.52 4.35
CA VAL A 290 -13.62 0.21 5.66
C VAL A 290 -14.98 -0.47 5.57
N TYR A 291 -15.68 -0.36 4.44
CA TYR A 291 -17.04 -0.88 4.25
C TYR A 291 -17.15 -2.37 4.57
N ASN A 292 -16.22 -3.20 4.07
CA ASN A 292 -16.29 -4.64 4.30
C ASN A 292 -16.20 -5.00 5.79
N TYR A 293 -15.53 -4.19 6.62
CA TYR A 293 -15.52 -4.41 8.07
C TYR A 293 -16.91 -4.18 8.68
N ALA A 294 -17.58 -3.10 8.28
CA ALA A 294 -18.94 -2.82 8.70
C ALA A 294 -19.91 -3.90 8.18
N GLU A 295 -19.76 -4.32 6.92
CA GLU A 295 -20.58 -5.36 6.32
C GLU A 295 -20.42 -6.72 7.03
N ASP A 296 -19.20 -7.10 7.39
CA ASP A 296 -18.90 -8.34 8.13
C ASP A 296 -19.55 -8.33 9.52
N MET A 297 -19.53 -7.20 10.23
CA MET A 297 -20.22 -7.04 11.53
C MET A 297 -21.74 -7.14 11.38
N ARG A 298 -22.29 -6.61 10.28
CA ARG A 298 -23.73 -6.72 10.00
C ARG A 298 -24.15 -8.16 9.68
N LYS A 299 -23.36 -8.88 8.89
CA LYS A 299 -23.62 -10.28 8.50
C LYS A 299 -23.47 -11.25 9.68
N ASN A 300 -22.73 -10.87 10.72
CA ASN A 300 -22.51 -11.67 11.92
C ASN A 300 -23.07 -10.99 13.19
N PRO A 301 -24.41 -10.83 13.31
CA PRO A 301 -25.05 -10.07 14.39
C PRO A 301 -25.00 -10.75 15.76
N GLN A 302 -24.47 -11.98 15.87
CA GLN A 302 -24.34 -12.66 17.17
C GLN A 302 -23.33 -12.02 18.12
N ARG A 303 -22.65 -10.95 17.67
CA ARG A 303 -21.75 -10.15 18.47
C ARG A 303 -22.42 -8.80 18.66
N ASP A 304 -22.70 -8.42 19.90
CA ASP A 304 -23.33 -7.15 20.28
C ASP A 304 -22.37 -5.96 20.01
N HIS A 305 -22.06 -5.71 18.74
CA HIS A 305 -21.23 -4.60 18.31
C HIS A 305 -22.06 -3.32 18.26
N SER A 306 -21.57 -2.24 18.87
CA SER A 306 -22.07 -0.89 18.58
C SER A 306 -21.15 -0.22 17.55
N VAL A 307 -21.66 0.07 16.35
CA VAL A 307 -20.86 0.63 15.26
C VAL A 307 -21.29 2.05 14.94
N GLN A 308 -20.37 2.99 15.13
CA GLN A 308 -20.56 4.37 14.71
C GLN A 308 -19.74 4.63 13.45
N LEU A 309 -20.42 4.90 12.33
CA LEU A 309 -19.78 5.15 11.03
C LEU A 309 -19.97 6.62 10.62
N ILE A 310 -18.85 7.31 10.42
CA ILE A 310 -18.81 8.67 9.87
C ILE A 310 -18.23 8.62 8.46
N TRP A 311 -18.98 9.10 7.48
CA TRP A 311 -18.50 9.25 6.12
C TRP A 311 -18.45 10.73 5.72
N VAL A 312 -17.26 11.23 5.38
CA VAL A 312 -17.02 12.61 5.01
C VAL A 312 -16.88 12.72 3.50
N ILE A 313 -17.78 13.46 2.87
CA ILE A 313 -17.85 13.65 1.41
C ILE A 313 -17.92 15.14 1.04
N PRO A 314 -17.39 15.52 -0.13
CA PRO A 314 -17.40 16.93 -0.57
C PRO A 314 -18.81 17.42 -0.92
N ASP A 315 -19.66 16.57 -1.45
CA ASP A 315 -21.04 16.86 -1.89
C ASP A 315 -21.85 15.55 -1.90
N GLU A 316 -23.07 15.55 -2.42
CA GLU A 316 -23.96 14.37 -2.41
C GLU A 316 -23.71 13.37 -3.54
N ARG A 317 -22.91 13.71 -4.57
CA ARG A 317 -22.66 12.81 -5.72
C ARG A 317 -22.07 11.46 -5.33
N PRO A 318 -21.21 11.35 -4.28
CA PRO A 318 -20.78 10.04 -3.79
C PRO A 318 -21.89 9.08 -3.37
N LEU A 319 -23.06 9.60 -2.99
CA LEU A 319 -24.23 8.77 -2.67
C LEU A 319 -24.81 8.10 -3.93
N GLU A 320 -24.57 8.62 -5.14
CA GLU A 320 -25.04 7.99 -6.38
C GLU A 320 -24.34 6.66 -6.67
N TRP A 321 -23.08 6.50 -6.25
CA TRP A 321 -22.29 5.30 -6.51
C TRP A 321 -22.11 4.39 -5.29
N PHE A 322 -22.28 4.91 -4.06
CA PHE A 322 -22.15 4.14 -2.82
C PHE A 322 -23.37 4.20 -1.89
N GLY A 323 -24.45 4.90 -2.27
CA GLY A 323 -25.61 5.10 -1.40
C GLY A 323 -26.27 3.79 -0.98
N GLU A 324 -26.43 2.85 -1.91
CA GLU A 324 -27.03 1.52 -1.65
C GLU A 324 -26.28 0.75 -0.55
N GLN A 325 -24.96 0.87 -0.48
CA GLN A 325 -24.13 0.24 0.56
C GLN A 325 -24.34 0.88 1.93
N ILE A 326 -24.56 2.20 1.96
CA ILE A 326 -24.86 2.93 3.19
C ILE A 326 -26.28 2.66 3.67
N ASP A 327 -27.26 2.68 2.75
CA ASP A 327 -28.65 2.31 3.01
C ASP A 327 -28.71 0.89 3.56
N TYR A 328 -28.08 -0.03 2.82
CA TYR A 328 -27.29 -1.17 3.27
C TYR A 328 -27.24 -1.29 4.78
N LEU A 329 -26.14 -0.77 5.33
CA LEU A 329 -25.76 -0.81 6.73
C LEU A 329 -26.77 -0.11 7.66
N SER A 330 -27.37 1.01 7.21
CA SER A 330 -28.25 1.84 8.04
C SER A 330 -29.52 1.14 8.51
N CYS A 331 -29.98 0.10 7.81
CA CYS A 331 -31.16 -0.66 8.20
C CYS A 331 -30.97 -1.56 9.45
N ALA A 332 -29.75 -1.69 9.98
CA ALA A 332 -29.48 -2.49 11.17
C ALA A 332 -29.27 -1.58 12.38
N GLU A 333 -29.95 -1.88 13.49
CA GLU A 333 -30.00 -1.04 14.70
C GLU A 333 -28.63 -0.80 15.33
N GLN A 334 -27.70 -1.74 15.13
CA GLN A 334 -26.32 -1.66 15.61
C GLN A 334 -25.47 -0.58 14.93
N PHE A 335 -25.94 0.03 13.82
CA PHE A 335 -25.22 1.05 13.07
C PHE A 335 -25.78 2.45 13.29
N GLN A 336 -24.94 3.35 13.82
CA GLN A 336 -25.19 4.78 13.83
C GLN A 336 -24.38 5.45 12.71
N ILE A 337 -25.02 5.73 11.58
CA ILE A 337 -24.35 6.30 10.41
C ILE A 337 -24.63 7.79 10.28
N THR A 338 -23.55 8.58 10.10
CA THR A 338 -23.62 10.02 9.81
C THR A 338 -22.77 10.37 8.60
N VAL A 339 -23.40 10.96 7.59
CA VAL A 339 -22.75 11.46 6.38
C VAL A 339 -22.53 12.97 6.51
N TYR A 340 -21.27 13.40 6.54
CA TYR A 340 -20.88 14.81 6.57
C TYR A 340 -20.59 15.31 5.17
N ILE A 341 -21.30 16.36 4.75
CA ILE A 341 -21.14 17.01 3.45
C ILE A 341 -20.40 18.33 3.65
N THR A 342 -19.16 18.41 3.16
CA THR A 342 -18.26 19.55 3.44
C THR A 342 -18.31 20.69 2.41
N GLY A 343 -19.05 20.54 1.32
CA GLY A 343 -19.14 21.51 0.21
C GLY A 343 -19.80 22.83 0.61
N THR A 344 -19.57 23.87 -0.20
CA THR A 344 -19.81 25.31 0.04
C THR A 344 -21.28 25.74 0.25
N GLY A 345 -21.98 25.15 1.21
CA GLY A 345 -23.19 25.69 1.81
C GLY A 345 -22.88 26.10 3.25
N ASN A 346 -23.42 27.24 3.69
CA ASN A 346 -23.22 27.89 5.00
C ASN A 346 -22.68 26.98 6.12
N SER A 347 -21.66 27.48 6.82
CA SER A 347 -20.93 26.89 7.96
C SER A 347 -21.77 26.46 9.17
N ASN A 348 -23.10 26.57 9.09
CA ASN A 348 -24.00 26.14 10.13
C ASN A 348 -24.36 24.69 9.88
N ILE A 349 -24.14 23.85 10.89
CA ILE A 349 -24.53 22.44 10.90
C ILE A 349 -26.05 22.37 10.78
N GLN A 350 -26.54 22.12 9.57
CA GLN A 350 -27.94 21.83 9.32
C GLN A 350 -28.12 20.31 9.32
N THR A 351 -29.01 19.83 10.18
CA THR A 351 -29.39 18.42 10.23
C THR A 351 -30.54 18.23 9.26
N GLU A 352 -30.31 17.51 8.16
CA GLU A 352 -31.40 17.10 7.28
C GLU A 352 -32.06 15.84 7.86
N LYS A 353 -33.40 15.79 7.84
CA LYS A 353 -34.15 14.59 8.26
C LYS A 353 -33.78 13.40 7.36
N PRO A 354 -33.75 12.17 7.89
CA PRO A 354 -33.43 10.98 7.09
C PRO A 354 -34.30 10.92 5.84
N THR A 355 -33.68 10.69 4.69
CA THR A 355 -34.40 10.48 3.43
C THR A 355 -35.20 9.18 3.55
N ILE A 356 -36.36 9.09 2.91
CA ILE A 356 -37.31 7.96 3.02
C ILE A 356 -36.66 6.59 2.69
N ALA A 357 -35.51 6.57 2.01
CA ALA A 357 -34.78 5.36 1.64
C ALA A 357 -33.67 4.92 2.62
N GLY A 358 -33.26 5.74 3.61
CA GLY A 358 -32.13 5.44 4.49
C GLY A 358 -32.25 6.04 5.90
N GLN A 359 -32.01 5.23 6.94
CA GLN A 359 -32.12 5.64 8.35
C GLN A 359 -30.89 6.43 8.86
N TYR A 360 -29.98 6.86 7.98
CA TYR A 360 -28.77 7.59 8.36
C TYR A 360 -28.95 9.11 8.38
N ARG A 361 -28.10 9.81 9.14
CA ARG A 361 -28.15 11.27 9.28
C ARG A 361 -27.25 11.95 8.26
N LYS A 362 -27.74 13.00 7.59
CA LYS A 362 -26.92 13.91 6.78
C LYS A 362 -26.66 15.19 7.57
N MET A 363 -25.40 15.59 7.64
CA MET A 363 -24.97 16.83 8.30
C MET A 363 -24.12 17.66 7.34
N ARG A 364 -24.38 18.97 7.24
CA ARG A 364 -23.54 19.88 6.47
C ARG A 364 -22.42 20.45 7.34
N GLY A 365 -21.22 20.57 6.79
CA GLY A 365 -20.02 21.08 7.47
C GLY A 365 -18.94 20.02 7.72
N LYS A 366 -17.80 20.46 8.27
CA LYS A 366 -16.71 19.56 8.65
C LYS A 366 -16.97 18.96 10.04
N PRO A 367 -16.80 17.64 10.22
CA PRO A 367 -16.90 17.05 11.56
C PRO A 367 -15.75 17.53 12.44
N ASP A 368 -16.05 17.82 13.70
CA ASP A 368 -15.02 18.01 14.73
C ASP A 368 -14.50 16.64 15.18
N VAL A 369 -13.56 16.11 14.40
CA VAL A 369 -12.97 14.78 14.60
C VAL A 369 -12.37 14.64 16.00
N ASP A 370 -11.69 15.68 16.50
CA ASP A 370 -11.01 15.65 17.80
C ASP A 370 -12.05 15.47 18.93
N SER A 371 -13.12 16.28 18.92
CA SER A 371 -14.21 16.16 19.91
C SER A 371 -15.02 14.88 19.76
N PHE A 372 -15.20 14.36 18.54
CA PHE A 372 -15.88 13.08 18.33
C PHE A 372 -15.06 11.91 18.89
N VAL A 373 -13.79 11.79 18.49
CA VAL A 373 -12.89 10.72 18.97
C VAL A 373 -12.76 10.75 20.49
N ARG A 374 -12.57 11.94 21.07
CA ARG A 374 -12.52 12.11 22.53
C ARG A 374 -13.80 11.59 23.20
N ARG A 375 -14.98 11.95 22.70
CA ARG A 375 -16.25 11.48 23.26
C ARG A 375 -16.42 9.96 23.14
N CYS A 376 -16.07 9.37 21.99
CA CYS A 376 -16.11 7.92 21.81
C CYS A 376 -15.19 7.23 22.83
N ILE A 377 -13.97 7.74 23.04
CA ILE A 377 -13.00 7.16 23.98
C ILE A 377 -13.46 7.30 25.43
N VAL A 378 -13.92 8.48 25.84
CA VAL A 378 -14.34 8.75 27.23
C VAL A 378 -15.61 8.00 27.60
N ASN A 379 -16.55 7.87 26.66
CA ASN A 379 -17.83 7.21 26.90
C ASN A 379 -17.79 5.70 26.62
N ALA A 380 -16.68 5.18 26.10
CA ALA A 380 -16.55 3.76 25.83
C ALA A 380 -16.77 2.97 27.13
N SER A 381 -17.70 2.03 27.05
CA SER A 381 -18.04 1.08 28.12
C SER A 381 -17.32 -0.25 27.94
N GLY A 382 -17.04 -0.63 26.68
CA GLY A 382 -16.27 -1.81 26.29
C GLY A 382 -14.97 -1.43 25.57
N LYS A 383 -14.27 -2.45 25.06
CA LYS A 383 -13.10 -2.28 24.19
C LYS A 383 -13.52 -1.55 22.92
N LEU A 384 -12.83 -0.46 22.63
CA LEU A 384 -13.09 0.40 21.49
C LEU A 384 -12.04 0.18 20.38
N ALA A 385 -12.49 -0.04 19.15
CA ALA A 385 -11.64 0.06 17.97
C ALA A 385 -11.96 1.34 17.21
N VAL A 386 -10.92 2.13 16.90
CA VAL A 386 -11.02 3.29 16.01
C VAL A 386 -10.39 2.95 14.67
N LEU A 387 -11.19 2.91 13.61
CA LEU A 387 -10.77 2.60 12.24
C LEU A 387 -10.87 3.86 11.36
N SER A 388 -9.79 4.26 10.71
CA SER A 388 -9.81 5.38 9.76
C SER A 388 -9.36 5.01 8.35
N CYS A 389 -9.98 5.61 7.34
CA CYS A 389 -9.54 5.53 5.94
C CYS A 389 -9.93 6.78 5.14
N GLY A 390 -8.97 7.63 4.80
CA GLY A 390 -9.25 8.79 3.96
C GLY A 390 -8.00 9.61 3.64
N PRO A 391 -8.16 10.93 3.38
CA PRO A 391 -7.03 11.82 3.15
C PRO A 391 -6.04 11.80 4.32
N GLY A 392 -4.74 11.91 4.03
CA GLY A 392 -3.68 11.85 5.05
C GLY A 392 -3.90 12.81 6.22
N SER A 393 -4.36 14.04 5.96
CA SER A 393 -4.66 15.01 7.02
C SER A 393 -5.79 14.56 7.95
N MET A 394 -6.79 13.82 7.44
CA MET A 394 -7.88 13.27 8.24
C MET A 394 -7.36 12.12 9.10
N ASN A 395 -6.62 11.18 8.51
CA ASN A 395 -6.03 10.06 9.25
C ASN A 395 -5.06 10.56 10.34
N ASP A 396 -4.22 11.55 10.03
CA ASP A 396 -3.30 12.17 11.00
C ASP A 396 -4.05 12.84 12.15
N GLN A 397 -5.18 13.51 11.87
CA GLN A 397 -6.04 14.09 12.90
C GLN A 397 -6.66 13.02 13.80
N VAL A 398 -7.21 11.94 13.23
CA VAL A 398 -7.76 10.82 14.02
C VAL A 398 -6.67 10.18 14.87
N ARG A 399 -5.50 9.90 14.28
CA ARG A 399 -4.36 9.30 14.99
C ARG A 399 -3.90 10.17 16.16
N ARG A 400 -3.79 11.48 15.95
CA ARG A 400 -3.46 12.46 17.01
C ARG A 400 -4.53 12.46 18.10
N ALA A 401 -5.80 12.56 17.72
CA ALA A 401 -6.91 12.59 18.67
C ALA A 401 -6.97 11.30 19.53
N VAL A 402 -6.73 10.13 18.94
CA VAL A 402 -6.63 8.88 19.71
C VAL A 402 -5.43 8.94 20.67
N ALA A 403 -4.25 9.31 20.18
CA ALA A 403 -3.04 9.36 21.00
C ALA A 403 -3.16 10.32 22.20
N GLU A 404 -3.81 11.47 22.01
CA GLU A 404 -4.01 12.47 23.08
C GLU A 404 -5.05 12.02 24.12
N ASN A 405 -6.03 11.19 23.74
CA ASN A 405 -7.15 10.81 24.60
C ASN A 405 -7.09 9.37 25.14
N ILE A 406 -6.16 8.53 24.66
CA ILE A 406 -6.08 7.11 25.02
C ILE A 406 -5.95 6.87 26.53
N GLN A 407 -5.30 7.79 27.27
CA GLN A 407 -5.15 7.70 28.72
C GLN A 407 -6.45 7.99 29.48
N SER A 408 -7.43 8.63 28.84
CA SER A 408 -8.74 8.92 29.43
C SER A 408 -9.73 7.77 29.26
N ALA A 409 -9.35 6.71 28.55
CA ALA A 409 -10.21 5.55 28.32
C ALA A 409 -10.37 4.73 29.60
N SER A 410 -11.60 4.31 29.88
CA SER A 410 -11.91 3.32 30.93
C SER A 410 -11.52 1.89 30.53
N SER A 411 -11.33 1.66 29.22
CA SER A 411 -11.16 0.36 28.59
C SER A 411 -10.05 0.38 27.53
N ARG A 412 -9.78 -0.78 26.91
CA ARG A 412 -8.79 -0.88 25.83
C ARG A 412 -9.26 -0.13 24.60
N VAL A 413 -8.41 0.76 24.08
CA VAL A 413 -8.62 1.47 22.81
C VAL A 413 -7.49 1.12 21.85
N ASP A 414 -7.85 0.59 20.68
CA ASP A 414 -6.89 0.31 19.62
C ASP A 414 -7.23 1.13 18.37
N TYR A 415 -6.20 1.68 17.72
CA TYR A 415 -6.31 2.44 16.48
C TYR A 415 -5.85 1.60 15.29
N PHE A 416 -6.69 1.54 14.27
CA PHE A 416 -6.45 0.88 12.99
C PHE A 416 -6.55 1.90 11.86
N GLU A 417 -5.65 1.80 10.90
CA GLU A 417 -5.64 2.68 9.74
C GLU A 417 -5.55 1.86 8.47
N GLU A 418 -6.58 1.99 7.64
CA GLU A 418 -6.56 1.53 6.27
C GLU A 418 -6.08 2.71 5.43
N SER A 419 -4.80 2.72 5.06
CA SER A 419 -4.23 3.76 4.21
C SER A 419 -3.87 3.19 2.84
N PHE A 420 -4.54 3.68 1.80
CA PHE A 420 -4.16 3.40 0.41
C PHE A 420 -3.01 4.30 0.00
N SER A 421 -1.80 3.97 0.48
CA SER A 421 -0.56 4.71 0.22
C SER A 421 0.15 4.23 -1.05
N TRP A 422 -0.54 4.28 -2.18
CA TRP A 422 0.02 3.99 -3.51
C TRP A 422 0.12 5.24 -4.38
#